data_AF-A0AA51F1C8-F1
#
_entry.id   AF-A0AA51F1C8-F1
#
_cell.length_a   1.000
_cell.length_b   1.000
_cell.length_c   1.000
_cell.angle_alpha   90.00
_cell.angle_beta   90.00
_cell.angle_gamma   90.00
#
_symmetry.space_group_name_H-M   'P 1'
#
loop_
_entity.id
_entity.type
_entity.pdbx_description
1 polymer ?
#
loop_
_entity_poly.entity_id
_entity_poly.type
_entity_poly.pdbx_seq_one_letter_code
_entity_poly.pdbx_strand_id
1 'polypeptide(L)' 'EHMLGWNIPDEHQDMVNDHWRDFPDINKYWHYCLALIYT' A
#
# COMPACT_ATOMS: atom_id res chain seq x y z
N GLU A 1 -5.69 9.53 6.47
CA GLU A 1 -5.37 8.16 6.04
C GLU A 1 -5.32 8.17 4.52
N HIS A 2 -4.32 7.54 3.91
CA HIS A 2 -4.21 7.47 2.46
C HIS A 2 -4.75 6.14 1.96
N MET A 3 -5.16 6.08 0.69
CA MET A 3 -5.52 4.83 0.03
C MET A 3 -4.29 4.16 -0.58
N LEU A 4 -4.36 2.86 -0.78
CA LEU A 4 -3.32 2.09 -1.42
C LEU A 4 -3.03 2.64 -2.83
N GLY A 5 -1.75 2.85 -3.15
CA GLY A 5 -1.34 3.47 -4.41
C GLY A 5 -1.31 5.00 -4.42
N TRP A 6 -1.54 5.68 -3.27
CA TRP A 6 -1.40 7.14 -3.14
C TRP A 6 -0.01 7.67 -3.52
N ASN A 7 1.02 6.83 -3.42
CA ASN A 7 2.41 7.17 -3.64
C ASN A 7 2.88 6.99 -5.09
N ILE A 8 1.98 6.59 -6.00
CA ILE A 8 2.31 6.32 -7.40
C ILE A 8 2.03 7.59 -8.24
N PRO A 9 2.94 8.00 -9.15
CA PRO A 9 2.68 9.11 -10.05
C PRO A 9 1.45 8.87 -10.94
N ASP A 10 0.72 9.92 -11.30
CA ASP A 10 -0.51 9.82 -12.12
C ASP A 10 -0.30 9.04 -13.43
N GLU A 11 0.90 9.12 -14.00
CA GLU A 11 1.36 8.42 -15.22
C GLU A 11 1.44 6.88 -15.08
N HIS A 12 1.38 6.39 -13.86
CA HIS A 12 1.61 4.99 -13.47
C HIS A 12 0.44 4.42 -12.67
N GLN A 13 -0.61 5.21 -12.48
CA GLN A 13 -1.80 4.82 -11.73
C GLN A 13 -2.60 3.71 -12.42
N ASP A 14 -2.43 3.53 -13.72
CA ASP A 14 -2.99 2.43 -14.52
C ASP A 14 -2.38 1.06 -14.19
N MET A 15 -1.16 1.02 -13.65
CA MET A 15 -0.53 -0.23 -13.19
C MET A 15 -1.17 -0.77 -11.91
N VAL A 16 -1.91 0.06 -11.17
CA VAL A 16 -2.68 -0.36 -10.00
C VAL A 16 -4.06 -0.74 -10.45
N ASN A 17 -4.44 -2.00 -10.24
CA ASN A 17 -5.81 -2.43 -10.50
C ASN A 17 -6.80 -1.60 -9.66
N ASP A 18 -7.88 -1.13 -10.27
CA ASP A 18 -8.90 -0.30 -9.61
C ASP A 18 -9.42 -0.92 -8.31
N HIS A 19 -9.54 -2.25 -8.25
CA HIS A 19 -9.95 -2.98 -7.04
C HIS A 19 -9.08 -2.63 -5.83
N TRP A 20 -7.77 -2.47 -6.03
CA TRP A 20 -6.82 -2.25 -4.95
C TRP A 20 -6.80 -0.81 -4.45
N ARG A 21 -7.32 0.15 -5.22
CA ARG A 21 -7.31 1.59 -4.90
C ARG A 21 -8.35 1.99 -3.84
N ASP A 22 -9.35 1.13 -3.61
CA ASP A 22 -10.38 1.32 -2.60
C ASP A 22 -9.95 0.86 -1.20
N PHE A 23 -8.77 0.26 -1.07
CA PHE A 23 -8.26 -0.19 0.22
C PHE A 23 -7.42 0.89 0.91
N PRO A 24 -7.52 1.03 2.24
CA PRO A 24 -6.66 1.93 3.00
C PRO A 24 -5.19 1.47 2.93
N ASP A 25 -4.24 2.40 3.03
CA ASP A 25 -2.84 2.05 3.17
C ASP A 25 -2.60 1.21 4.44
N ILE A 26 -1.67 0.27 4.33
CA ILE A 26 -1.29 -0.57 5.47
C ILE A 26 -0.42 0.26 6.41
N ASN A 27 -0.86 0.33 7.66
CA ASN A 27 -0.10 0.99 8.71
C ASN A 27 1.32 0.41 8.83
N LYS A 28 2.33 1.30 8.87
CA LYS A 28 3.76 1.00 9.08
C LYS A 28 4.06 -0.01 10.19
N TYR A 29 3.25 -0.06 11.25
CA TYR A 29 3.45 -1.04 12.33
C TYR A 29 3.34 -2.50 11.88
N TRP A 30 2.47 -2.79 10.91
CA TRP A 30 2.36 -4.15 10.36
C TRP A 30 3.64 -4.58 9.63
N HIS A 31 4.34 -3.66 8.97
CA HIS A 31 5.64 -3.96 8.36
C HIS A 31 6.70 -4.31 9.41
N TYR A 32 6.74 -3.62 10.54
CA TYR A 32 7.66 -3.95 11.64
C TYR A 32 7.33 -5.30 12.30
N CYS A 33 6.05 -5.59 12.53
CA CYS A 33 5.62 -6.88 13.06
C CYS A 33 5.99 -8.04 12.13
N LEU A 34 5.77 -7.89 10.82
CA LEU A 34 6.16 -8.91 9.84
C LEU A 34 7.68 -9.10 9.82
N ALA A 35 8.46 -8.01 9.81
CA ALA A 35 9.92 -8.11 9.85
C ALA A 35 10.43 -8.92 11.05
N LEU A 36 9.77 -8.82 12.21
CA LEU A 36 10.13 -9.56 13.42
C LEU A 36 9.74 -11.05 13.39
N ILE A 37 8.77 -11.45 12.58
CA ILE A 37 8.36 -12.87 12.42
C ILE A 37 9.22 -13.56 11.35
N TYR A 38 9.76 -12.79 10.39
CA TYR A 38 10.58 -13.29 9.27
C TYR A 38 12.10 -13.20 9.52
N THR A 39 12.56 -12.90 10.74
CA THR A 39 13.96 -13.10 11.18
C THR A 39 14.25 -14.55 11.51
#